data_AF-A0AAJ2EJR3-F1
#
_entry.id   AF-A0AAJ2EJR3-F1
#
_cell.length_a   1.000
_cell.length_b   1.000
_cell.length_c   1.000
_cell.angle_alpha   90.00
_cell.angle_beta   90.00
_cell.angle_gamma   90.00
#
_symmetry.space_group_name_H-M   'P 1'
#
loop_
_entity.id
_entity.type
_entity.pdbx_description
1 polymer ?
#
loop_
_entity_poly.entity_id
_entity_poly.type
_entity_poly.pdbx_seq_one_letter_code
_entity_poly.pdbx_strand_id
1 'polypeptide(L)'
;MSSSQPKSLRDALAKVAAGSKAARVREILPDIDRRIAAGARIADVVEALNDGGLDISIATLKSYLYRFRRAPNSEAKWSPSLSQMSDLSIEDANEPAAAADPSPATPMLLRHINTARCLRLLRRGATYSRAELARELGLTRATIGHAVRELLHSGLIVETANRVGEVGTGRPGLAIALNPAGAYAIGVDLSSIGLTAVILDLGMTVVHRLSEPVASSRRLDDIATQIYSLAENLLNDAKVDPALVQGLCVSVPGLVDRKGNVVVAPFLQWRDVPLRKALAERIRYRWPITIRNDAVAFATAERAISRNPDSDNMLLVLLKDGLGGAIVQNGQIFEGAHGYAVELGHMVMAQQPGSARSQSFETLAGFARFSTFLPQGMSADEGAQWLASQRVLSEELTAELQDWSDVLSTGLLNLTYLFDPERIVLGGPLCRLFTKIEARTKRTLASNLLHGFRPPTIEVTRFGSDGAAIGAAAIIREQLFELPQLEAASR
;
A
#
# COMPACT_ATOMS: atom_id res chain seq x y z
N MET A 1 -16.71 -11.65 42.89
CA MET A 1 -15.82 -12.36 43.84
C MET A 1 -14.37 -11.96 43.55
N SER A 2 -13.62 -11.72 44.62
CA SER A 2 -12.35 -11.00 44.69
C SER A 2 -11.14 -11.72 44.10
N SER A 3 -10.34 -10.96 43.32
CA SER A 3 -8.85 -10.95 43.18
C SER A 3 -8.13 -12.21 42.65
N SER A 4 -7.15 -12.10 41.74
CA SER A 4 -5.89 -11.41 42.05
C SER A 4 -5.25 -10.73 40.83
N GLN A 5 -5.20 -9.39 40.88
CA GLN A 5 -4.16 -8.67 40.15
C GLN A 5 -2.80 -9.06 40.75
N PRO A 6 -1.80 -9.39 39.92
CA PRO A 6 -0.47 -9.74 40.41
C PRO A 6 0.17 -8.55 41.13
N LYS A 7 0.51 -8.72 42.42
CA LYS A 7 1.15 -7.67 43.25
C LYS A 7 2.57 -7.36 42.77
N SER A 8 3.25 -8.31 42.13
CA SER A 8 4.59 -8.13 41.56
C SER A 8 4.65 -8.42 40.05
N LEU A 9 5.62 -7.82 39.35
CA LEU A 9 5.88 -8.09 37.93
C LEU A 9 6.22 -9.59 37.69
N ARG A 10 6.81 -10.23 38.71
CA ARG A 10 7.12 -11.66 38.76
C ARG A 10 5.86 -12.53 38.71
N ASP A 11 4.80 -12.12 39.41
CA ASP A 11 3.51 -12.83 39.39
C ASP A 11 2.77 -12.65 38.05
N ALA A 12 2.95 -11.49 37.40
CA ALA A 12 2.43 -11.26 36.06
C ALA A 12 3.13 -12.18 35.05
N LEU A 13 4.44 -12.37 35.19
CA LEU A 13 5.25 -13.26 34.37
C LEU A 13 4.92 -14.75 34.54
N ALA A 14 4.55 -15.17 35.74
CA ALA A 14 4.19 -16.56 36.04
C ALA A 14 2.84 -16.97 35.44
N LYS A 15 1.97 -16.01 35.09
CA LYS A 15 0.65 -16.25 34.48
C LYS A 15 0.69 -16.35 32.95
N VAL A 16 1.81 -16.00 32.33
CA VAL A 16 1.97 -16.02 30.88
C VAL A 16 2.32 -17.44 30.40
N ALA A 17 1.61 -17.93 29.38
CA ALA A 17 1.85 -19.26 28.80
C ALA A 17 3.26 -19.41 28.20
N ALA A 18 3.73 -20.67 28.05
CA ALA A 18 4.98 -20.98 27.37
C ALA A 18 4.96 -20.44 25.92
N GLY A 19 5.98 -19.66 25.55
CA GLY A 19 6.03 -18.97 24.26
C GLY A 19 7.32 -18.16 24.10
N SER A 20 7.50 -17.54 22.93
CA SER A 20 8.69 -16.73 22.65
C SER A 20 8.79 -15.55 23.62
N LYS A 21 10.02 -15.14 23.94
CA LYS A 21 10.32 -13.96 24.79
C LYS A 21 9.53 -12.71 24.35
N ALA A 22 9.35 -12.51 23.05
CA ALA A 22 8.59 -11.40 22.50
C ALA A 22 7.08 -11.50 22.79
N ALA A 23 6.50 -12.70 22.72
CA ALA A 23 5.09 -12.92 23.07
C ALA A 23 4.86 -12.64 24.56
N ARG A 24 5.76 -13.15 25.41
CA ARG A 24 5.68 -12.98 26.85
C ARG A 24 5.76 -11.52 27.29
N VAL A 25 6.65 -10.73 26.69
CA VAL A 25 6.75 -9.28 26.96
C VAL A 25 5.49 -8.56 26.51
N ARG A 26 4.92 -8.89 25.35
CA ARG A 26 3.72 -8.21 24.82
C ARG A 26 2.49 -8.40 25.71
N GLU A 27 2.35 -9.55 26.36
CA GLU A 27 1.22 -9.85 27.23
C GLU A 27 1.20 -8.99 28.52
N ILE A 28 2.38 -8.65 29.03
CA ILE A 28 2.54 -7.83 30.25
C ILE A 28 2.82 -6.35 29.97
N LEU A 29 2.93 -5.93 28.71
CA LEU A 29 3.18 -4.52 28.32
C LEU A 29 2.19 -3.52 28.92
N PRO A 30 0.87 -3.78 28.98
CA PRO A 30 -0.07 -2.86 29.64
C PRO A 30 0.22 -2.65 31.12
N ASP A 31 0.68 -3.68 31.84
CA ASP A 31 1.02 -3.57 33.26
C ASP A 31 2.33 -2.80 33.47
N ILE A 32 3.32 -3.07 32.62
CA ILE A 32 4.59 -2.34 32.62
C ILE A 32 4.35 -0.85 32.35
N ASP A 33 3.52 -0.52 31.35
CA ASP A 33 3.21 0.85 30.98
C ASP A 33 2.54 1.63 32.12
N ARG A 34 1.57 1.00 32.81
CA ARG A 34 0.92 1.57 34.00
C ARG A 34 1.90 1.81 35.16
N ARG A 35 2.82 0.87 35.42
CA ARG A 35 3.82 1.03 36.51
C ARG A 35 4.80 2.17 36.23
N ILE A 36 5.22 2.32 34.97
CA ILE A 36 6.07 3.44 34.54
C ILE A 36 5.29 4.77 34.65
N ALA A 37 4.02 4.80 34.24
CA ALA A 37 3.16 5.97 34.41
C ALA A 37 2.95 6.33 35.89
N ALA A 38 2.98 5.34 36.80
CA ALA A 38 2.93 5.52 38.25
C ALA A 38 4.29 5.87 38.90
N GLY A 39 5.34 6.12 38.11
CA GLY A 39 6.64 6.60 38.59
C GLY A 39 7.73 5.53 38.76
N ALA A 40 7.49 4.27 38.37
CA ALA A 40 8.54 3.25 38.40
C ALA A 40 9.67 3.59 37.41
N ARG A 41 10.93 3.48 37.84
CA ARG A 41 12.08 3.68 36.94
C ARG A 41 12.16 2.50 35.98
N ILE A 42 12.41 2.80 34.71
CA ILE A 42 12.55 1.76 33.66
C ILE A 42 13.66 0.74 33.99
N ALA A 43 14.73 1.17 34.68
CA ALA A 43 15.81 0.27 35.10
C ALA A 43 15.31 -0.82 36.07
N ASP A 44 14.51 -0.43 37.07
CA ASP A 44 13.96 -1.35 38.08
C ASP A 44 12.98 -2.35 37.45
N VAL A 45 12.23 -1.91 36.44
CA VAL A 45 11.34 -2.79 35.67
C VAL A 45 12.16 -3.81 34.87
N VAL A 46 13.26 -3.40 34.24
CA VAL A 46 14.13 -4.31 33.48
C VAL A 46 14.79 -5.34 34.39
N GLU A 47 15.28 -4.92 35.55
CA GLU A 47 15.83 -5.81 36.57
C GLU A 47 14.80 -6.88 36.98
N ALA A 48 13.58 -6.46 37.31
CA ALA A 48 12.49 -7.37 37.66
C ALA A 48 12.08 -8.33 36.52
N LEU A 49 12.15 -7.90 35.25
CA LEU A 49 11.91 -8.75 34.10
C LEU A 49 13.03 -9.78 33.90
N ASN A 50 14.29 -9.38 34.16
CA ASN A 50 15.45 -10.25 34.02
C ASN A 50 15.50 -11.31 35.11
N ASP A 51 15.18 -10.94 36.36
CA ASP A 51 14.99 -11.88 37.47
C ASP A 51 13.85 -12.88 37.19
N GLY A 52 12.88 -12.49 36.36
CA GLY A 52 11.78 -13.32 35.86
C GLY A 52 12.11 -14.14 34.60
N GLY A 53 13.37 -14.15 34.16
CA GLY A 53 13.85 -14.97 33.04
C GLY A 53 13.49 -14.43 31.65
N LEU A 54 13.24 -13.12 31.49
CA LEU A 54 13.00 -12.49 30.18
C LEU A 54 14.25 -11.88 29.52
N ASP A 55 15.37 -11.73 30.23
CA ASP A 55 16.67 -11.24 29.72
C ASP A 55 16.58 -10.05 28.73
N ILE A 56 15.85 -8.99 29.07
CA ILE A 56 15.59 -7.84 28.21
C ILE A 56 16.50 -6.66 28.56
N SER A 57 16.90 -5.86 27.56
CA SER A 57 17.60 -4.60 27.79
C SER A 57 16.63 -3.42 27.98
N ILE A 58 17.08 -2.34 28.62
CA ILE A 58 16.35 -1.06 28.70
C ILE A 58 15.92 -0.56 27.32
N ALA A 59 16.81 -0.66 26.32
CA ALA A 59 16.50 -0.24 24.95
C ALA A 59 15.40 -1.10 24.32
N THR A 60 15.45 -2.41 24.57
CA THR A 60 14.45 -3.36 24.07
C THR A 60 13.08 -3.10 24.72
N LEU A 61 13.02 -2.89 26.03
CA LEU A 61 11.76 -2.58 26.72
C LEU A 61 11.15 -1.25 26.24
N LYS A 62 11.98 -0.21 26.06
CA LYS A 62 11.54 1.08 25.49
C LYS A 62 10.96 0.91 24.08
N SER A 63 11.55 0.05 23.25
CA SER A 63 11.04 -0.26 21.91
C SER A 63 9.67 -0.93 21.94
N TYR A 64 9.47 -1.89 22.84
CA TYR A 64 8.16 -2.52 23.04
C TYR A 64 7.10 -1.53 23.53
N LEU A 65 7.43 -0.67 24.50
CA LEU A 65 6.52 0.37 25.01
C LEU A 65 6.17 1.41 23.94
N TYR A 66 7.15 1.83 23.14
CA TYR A 66 6.92 2.77 22.04
C TYR A 66 5.94 2.21 21.02
N ARG A 67 6.10 0.95 20.60
CA ARG A 67 5.17 0.28 19.67
C ARG A 67 3.80 0.06 20.29
N PHE A 68 3.75 -0.31 21.58
CA PHE A 68 2.50 -0.48 22.32
C PHE A 68 1.69 0.82 22.38
N ARG A 69 2.32 1.95 22.70
CA ARG A 69 1.67 3.27 22.80
C ARG A 69 1.22 3.85 21.45
N ARG A 70 1.84 3.43 20.33
CA ARG A 70 1.45 3.84 18.97
C ARG A 70 0.44 2.89 18.32
N ALA A 71 0.16 1.72 18.90
CA ALA A 71 -0.89 0.84 18.40
C ALA A 71 -2.25 1.52 18.63
N PRO A 72 -3.08 1.72 17.59
CA PRO A 72 -4.38 2.32 17.78
C PRO A 72 -5.31 1.29 18.42
N ASN A 73 -5.54 1.39 19.74
CA ASN A 73 -6.91 1.28 20.25
C ASN A 73 -7.13 1.79 21.69
N SER A 74 -8.24 2.55 21.79
CA SER A 74 -9.22 2.64 22.88
C SER A 74 -8.71 2.71 24.31
N GLU A 75 -8.48 3.94 24.79
CA GLU A 75 -8.89 4.48 26.11
C GLU A 75 -8.00 5.67 26.51
N ALA A 76 -8.16 6.81 25.84
CA ALA A 76 -7.75 8.09 26.42
C ALA A 76 -8.52 9.24 25.76
N LYS A 77 -9.52 9.74 26.48
CA LYS A 77 -10.17 11.03 26.25
C LYS A 77 -9.14 12.15 26.41
N TRP A 78 -9.02 13.05 25.43
CA TRP A 78 -9.02 14.49 25.71
C TRP A 78 -9.29 15.29 24.42
N SER A 79 -10.35 16.10 24.44
CA SER A 79 -10.48 17.34 23.68
C SER A 79 -10.40 18.49 24.67
N PRO A 80 -9.83 19.64 24.29
CA PRO A 80 -10.73 20.75 23.99
C PRO A 80 -10.41 21.51 22.70
N SER A 81 -11.52 21.82 22.01
CA SER A 81 -11.81 22.94 21.10
C SER A 81 -10.74 23.98 20.79
N LEU A 82 -10.40 24.10 19.50
CA LEU A 82 -9.91 25.34 18.89
C LEU A 82 -11.12 26.17 18.44
N SER A 83 -11.72 26.87 19.38
CA SER A 83 -12.63 27.99 19.12
C SER A 83 -12.30 29.09 20.14
N GLN A 84 -11.15 29.72 19.94
CA GLN A 84 -10.75 31.02 20.50
C GLN A 84 -9.29 31.25 20.10
N MET A 85 -9.07 31.93 18.98
CA MET A 85 -7.88 32.76 18.68
C MET A 85 -8.14 33.42 17.32
N SER A 86 -9.09 34.34 17.31
CA SER A 86 -9.16 35.43 16.34
C SER A 86 -8.77 36.68 17.10
N ASP A 87 -7.51 37.05 17.00
CA ASP A 87 -6.99 38.42 17.02
C ASP A 87 -5.48 38.30 17.18
N LEU A 88 -4.76 38.70 16.14
CA LEU A 88 -3.67 39.66 16.22
C LEU A 88 -3.17 39.94 14.81
N SER A 89 -3.25 41.22 14.47
CA SER A 89 -2.82 41.87 13.23
C SER A 89 -1.31 41.82 13.03
N ILE A 90 -0.97 41.96 11.75
CA ILE A 90 0.35 42.19 11.14
C ILE A 90 1.14 43.29 11.86
N GLU A 91 2.45 43.08 12.05
CA GLU A 91 3.46 44.14 11.88
C GLU A 91 4.86 43.55 11.60
N ASP A 92 5.59 44.24 10.72
CA ASP A 92 6.89 43.90 10.13
C ASP A 92 8.04 43.74 11.14
N ALA A 93 8.95 42.80 10.89
CA ALA A 93 10.40 43.02 11.08
C ALA A 93 11.23 41.98 10.31
N ASN A 94 12.11 42.51 9.47
CA ASN A 94 13.04 41.84 8.57
C ASN A 94 14.37 41.58 9.31
N GLU A 95 14.83 40.33 9.41
CA GLU A 95 16.25 39.97 9.60
C GLU A 95 16.48 38.47 9.27
N PRO A 96 17.59 38.07 8.63
CA PRO A 96 17.79 36.69 8.18
C PRO A 96 18.23 35.82 9.35
N ALA A 97 17.31 34.99 9.86
CA ALA A 97 17.63 33.96 10.82
C ALA A 97 18.63 32.96 10.20
N ALA A 98 19.81 32.85 10.82
CA ALA A 98 20.81 31.85 10.53
C ALA A 98 20.17 30.45 10.49
N ALA A 99 20.57 29.64 9.51
CA ALA A 99 20.09 28.28 9.30
C ALA A 99 20.08 27.48 10.62
N ALA A 100 18.87 27.21 11.11
CA ALA A 100 18.66 26.34 12.25
C ALA A 100 19.13 24.93 11.88
N ASP A 101 20.10 24.42 12.64
CA ASP A 101 20.62 23.06 12.56
C ASP A 101 19.45 22.06 12.70
N PRO A 102 19.34 21.04 11.83
CA PRO A 102 18.26 20.06 11.95
C PRO A 102 18.41 19.30 13.28
N SER A 103 17.35 19.37 14.09
CA SER A 103 17.20 18.65 15.36
C SER A 103 17.71 17.21 15.26
N PRO A 104 18.54 16.72 16.22
CA PRO A 104 19.13 15.40 16.15
C PRO A 104 18.02 14.34 16.23
N ALA A 105 17.77 13.66 15.12
CA ALA A 105 16.89 12.49 15.08
C ALA A 105 17.32 11.49 16.17
N THR A 106 16.38 11.09 17.03
CA THR A 106 16.62 10.14 18.13
C THR A 106 17.37 8.91 17.62
N PRO A 107 18.34 8.34 18.35
CA PRO A 107 19.13 7.17 17.89
C PRO A 107 18.31 5.98 17.39
N MET A 108 17.08 5.79 17.90
CA MET A 108 16.14 4.78 17.38
C MET A 108 15.60 5.09 15.98
N LEU A 109 15.30 6.35 15.70
CA LEU A 109 14.80 6.81 14.41
C LEU A 109 15.87 6.66 13.33
N LEU A 110 17.11 7.05 13.64
CA LEU A 110 18.25 6.85 12.73
C LEU A 110 18.50 5.38 12.43
N ARG A 111 18.37 4.49 13.42
CA ARG A 111 18.47 3.03 13.20
C ARG A 111 17.40 2.54 12.24
N HIS A 112 16.14 2.94 12.47
CA HIS A 112 15.03 2.53 11.61
C HIS A 112 15.15 3.08 10.18
N ILE A 113 15.58 4.34 10.03
CA ILE A 113 15.90 4.93 8.72
C ILE A 113 16.96 4.09 8.01
N ASN A 114 18.03 3.71 8.69
CA ASN A 114 19.10 2.93 8.08
C ASN A 114 18.65 1.51 7.69
N THR A 115 17.81 0.85 8.50
CA THR A 115 17.25 -0.47 8.14
C THR A 115 16.33 -0.38 6.92
N ALA A 116 15.49 0.66 6.84
CA ALA A 116 14.60 0.87 5.69
C ALA A 116 15.41 1.20 4.42
N ARG A 117 16.46 2.02 4.52
CA ARG A 117 17.40 2.28 3.40
C ARG A 117 18.08 1.02 2.90
N CYS A 118 18.50 0.12 3.80
CA CYS A 118 19.04 -1.19 3.41
C CYS A 118 18.00 -2.04 2.66
N LEU A 119 16.78 -2.16 3.18
CA LEU A 119 15.71 -2.92 2.52
C LEU A 119 15.40 -2.35 1.13
N ARG A 120 15.34 -1.03 0.98
CA ARG A 120 15.12 -0.35 -0.31
C ARG A 120 16.17 -0.73 -1.35
N LEU A 121 17.46 -0.82 -0.99
CA LEU A 121 18.51 -1.29 -1.90
C LEU A 121 18.34 -2.76 -2.31
N LEU A 122 17.86 -3.61 -1.39
CA LEU A 122 17.69 -5.05 -1.62
C LEU A 122 16.35 -5.41 -2.31
N ARG A 123 15.42 -4.47 -2.43
CA ARG A 123 14.00 -4.63 -2.77
C ARG A 123 13.70 -5.36 -4.09
N ARG A 124 14.68 -5.47 -5.00
CA ARG A 124 14.52 -6.11 -6.32
C ARG A 124 15.46 -7.30 -6.56
N GLY A 125 15.78 -8.03 -5.51
CA GLY A 125 16.68 -9.19 -5.61
C GLY A 125 18.13 -8.79 -5.87
N ALA A 126 18.46 -7.51 -5.75
CA ALA A 126 19.85 -7.07 -5.71
C ALA A 126 20.54 -7.71 -4.51
N THR A 127 21.80 -8.09 -4.70
CA THR A 127 22.61 -8.67 -3.64
C THR A 127 23.84 -7.82 -3.44
N TYR A 128 24.19 -7.59 -2.17
CA TYR A 128 25.31 -6.74 -1.79
C TYR A 128 26.06 -7.38 -0.65
N SER A 129 27.38 -7.23 -0.62
CA SER A 129 28.15 -7.41 0.59
C SER A 129 27.85 -6.30 1.60
N ARG A 130 28.18 -6.51 2.88
CA ARG A 130 28.10 -5.46 3.91
C ARG A 130 28.93 -4.22 3.55
N ALA A 131 30.05 -4.41 2.87
CA ALA A 131 30.94 -3.32 2.46
C ALA A 131 30.32 -2.48 1.34
N GLU A 132 29.70 -3.13 0.34
CA GLU A 132 28.99 -2.41 -0.72
C GLU A 132 27.77 -1.67 -0.17
N LEU A 133 26.96 -2.29 0.71
CA LEU A 133 25.86 -1.59 1.38
C LEU A 133 26.34 -0.34 2.13
N ALA A 134 27.49 -0.42 2.80
CA ALA A 134 28.08 0.72 3.50
C ALA A 134 28.43 1.84 2.52
N ARG A 135 29.06 1.48 1.39
CA ARG A 135 29.48 2.42 0.34
C ARG A 135 28.27 3.08 -0.33
N GLU A 136 27.30 2.30 -0.80
CA GLU A 136 26.10 2.80 -1.51
C GLU A 136 25.24 3.71 -0.62
N LEU A 137 25.19 3.43 0.70
CA LEU A 137 24.39 4.24 1.63
C LEU A 137 25.17 5.38 2.31
N GLY A 138 26.49 5.47 2.08
CA GLY A 138 27.36 6.44 2.77
C GLY A 138 27.43 6.23 4.28
N LEU A 139 27.38 4.97 4.73
CA LEU A 139 27.35 4.60 6.16
C LEU A 139 28.68 4.01 6.64
N THR A 140 29.00 4.22 7.92
CA THR A 140 30.17 3.58 8.53
C THR A 140 30.00 2.07 8.65
N ARG A 141 31.12 1.33 8.73
CA ARG A 141 31.12 -0.12 8.97
C ARG A 141 30.36 -0.51 10.24
N ALA A 142 30.45 0.30 11.30
CA ALA A 142 29.74 0.06 12.54
C ALA A 142 28.21 0.24 12.35
N THR A 143 27.78 1.31 11.67
CA THR A 143 26.37 1.62 11.44
C THR A 143 25.70 0.55 10.57
N ILE A 144 26.32 0.19 9.44
CA ILE A 144 25.76 -0.85 8.56
C ILE A 144 25.73 -2.22 9.26
N GLY A 145 26.75 -2.52 10.09
CA GLY A 145 26.82 -3.76 10.85
C GLY A 145 25.67 -3.90 11.85
N HIS A 146 25.20 -2.81 12.45
CA HIS A 146 24.01 -2.80 13.29
C HIS A 146 22.73 -3.01 12.48
N ALA A 147 22.54 -2.25 11.39
CA ALA A 147 21.35 -2.35 10.55
C ALA A 147 21.19 -3.76 9.95
N VAL A 148 22.26 -4.35 9.42
CA VAL A 148 22.26 -5.71 8.87
C VAL A 148 21.96 -6.74 9.96
N ARG A 149 22.55 -6.61 11.16
CA ARG A 149 22.28 -7.53 12.27
C ARG A 149 20.81 -7.49 12.70
N GLU A 150 20.23 -6.30 12.76
CA GLU A 150 18.81 -6.12 13.09
C GLU A 150 17.90 -6.78 12.05
N LEU A 151 18.17 -6.56 10.76
CA LEU A 151 17.39 -7.16 9.67
C LEU A 151 17.55 -8.69 9.57
N LEU A 152 18.75 -9.22 9.83
CA LEU A 152 18.98 -10.67 9.93
C LEU A 152 18.20 -11.26 11.11
N HIS A 153 18.23 -10.58 12.26
CA HIS A 153 17.50 -11.03 13.45
C HIS A 153 15.98 -11.00 13.24
N SER A 154 15.46 -10.02 12.49
CA SER A 154 14.05 -9.96 12.10
C SER A 154 13.69 -10.88 10.92
N GLY A 155 14.66 -11.58 10.33
CA GLY A 155 14.45 -12.49 9.22
C GLY A 155 14.11 -11.82 7.88
N LEU A 156 14.22 -10.50 7.75
CA LEU A 156 13.85 -9.76 6.52
C LEU A 156 14.92 -9.85 5.43
N ILE A 157 16.16 -10.18 5.82
CA ILE A 157 17.28 -10.43 4.91
C ILE A 157 17.95 -11.75 5.30
N VAL A 158 18.71 -12.30 4.36
CA VAL A 158 19.53 -13.50 4.55
C VAL A 158 20.93 -13.30 4.00
N GLU A 159 21.91 -13.99 4.58
CA GLU A 159 23.21 -14.17 3.95
C GLU A 159 23.14 -15.37 3.00
N THR A 160 23.52 -15.17 1.76
CA THR A 160 23.55 -16.21 0.73
C THR A 160 24.93 -16.87 0.69
N ALA A 161 25.00 -18.11 0.19
CA ALA A 161 26.27 -18.82 0.02
C ALA A 161 27.19 -18.17 -1.03
N ASN A 162 26.63 -17.35 -1.92
CA ASN A 162 27.37 -16.63 -2.94
C ASN A 162 28.15 -15.47 -2.30
N ARG A 163 29.36 -15.22 -2.83
CA ARG A 163 30.16 -14.05 -2.46
C ARG A 163 30.06 -13.01 -3.56
N VAL A 164 29.95 -11.75 -3.17
CA VAL A 164 29.87 -10.60 -4.09
C VAL A 164 31.04 -9.65 -3.78
N GLY A 165 31.62 -9.09 -4.85
CA GLY A 165 32.79 -8.20 -4.83
C GLY A 165 33.82 -8.56 -5.91
N GLU A 166 34.55 -7.57 -6.43
CA GLU A 166 35.65 -7.76 -7.38
C GLU A 166 36.78 -8.62 -6.80
N VAL A 167 37.53 -9.30 -7.69
CA VAL A 167 38.81 -9.97 -7.37
C VAL A 167 39.86 -8.89 -7.08
N GLY A 168 39.75 -8.23 -5.92
CA GLY A 168 40.67 -7.21 -5.42
C GLY A 168 41.30 -7.60 -4.08
N THR A 169 42.07 -6.68 -3.48
CA THR A 169 42.75 -6.88 -2.18
C THR A 169 41.76 -6.85 -1.01
N GLY A 170 41.05 -7.96 -0.81
CA GLY A 170 40.17 -8.22 0.32
C GLY A 170 39.38 -9.51 0.14
N ARG A 171 39.09 -10.24 1.24
CA ARG A 171 38.27 -11.46 1.17
C ARG A 171 36.84 -11.07 0.74
N PRO A 172 36.29 -11.62 -0.35
CA PRO A 172 34.93 -11.32 -0.78
C PRO A 172 33.93 -11.60 0.35
N GLY A 173 33.03 -10.65 0.62
CA GLY A 173 32.02 -10.78 1.66
C GLY A 173 30.91 -11.74 1.24
N LEU A 174 30.21 -12.34 2.22
CA LEU A 174 28.95 -13.04 1.94
C LEU A 174 27.93 -12.04 1.39
N ALA A 175 27.21 -12.46 0.35
CA ALA A 175 26.21 -11.61 -0.27
C ALA A 175 24.93 -11.63 0.56
N ILE A 176 24.41 -10.45 0.85
CA ILE A 176 23.16 -10.22 1.56
C ILE A 176 22.06 -10.01 0.52
N ALA A 177 20.93 -10.68 0.72
CA ALA A 177 19.75 -10.58 -0.11
C ALA A 177 18.50 -10.35 0.76
N LEU A 178 17.44 -9.82 0.16
CA LEU A 178 16.11 -9.85 0.74
C LEU A 178 15.70 -11.31 0.98
N ASN A 179 15.04 -11.60 2.11
CA ASN A 179 14.44 -12.91 2.35
C ASN A 179 12.98 -12.87 1.90
N PRO A 180 12.59 -13.51 0.78
CA PRO A 180 11.21 -13.45 0.31
C PRO A 180 10.23 -13.96 1.37
N ALA A 181 10.59 -15.05 2.07
CA ALA A 181 9.78 -15.65 3.12
C ALA A 181 9.85 -14.93 4.48
N GLY A 182 10.59 -13.82 4.58
CA GLY A 182 10.80 -13.09 5.84
C GLY A 182 9.58 -12.31 6.34
N ALA A 183 8.67 -11.97 5.42
CA ALA A 183 7.43 -11.28 5.72
C ALA A 183 6.42 -11.51 4.59
N TYR A 184 5.13 -11.49 4.93
CA TYR A 184 4.05 -11.62 3.97
C TYR A 184 3.04 -10.47 4.10
N ALA A 185 2.28 -10.24 3.05
CA ALA A 185 1.20 -9.26 3.01
C ALA A 185 -0.05 -9.86 2.35
N ILE A 186 -1.22 -9.60 2.93
CA ILE A 186 -2.50 -10.05 2.37
C ILE A 186 -3.19 -8.89 1.67
N GLY A 187 -3.64 -9.13 0.45
CA GLY A 187 -4.45 -8.20 -0.34
C GLY A 187 -5.74 -8.88 -0.74
N VAL A 188 -6.86 -8.17 -0.59
CA VAL A 188 -8.18 -8.64 -1.02
C VAL A 188 -8.80 -7.57 -1.90
N ASP A 189 -9.21 -7.93 -3.11
CA ASP A 189 -9.98 -7.07 -3.99
C ASP A 189 -11.45 -7.46 -3.97
N LEU A 190 -12.31 -6.51 -3.61
CA LEU A 190 -13.77 -6.65 -3.62
C LEU A 190 -14.32 -6.02 -4.90
N SER A 191 -14.36 -6.77 -6.00
CA SER A 191 -14.77 -6.26 -7.32
C SER A 191 -16.26 -6.49 -7.63
N SER A 192 -16.71 -6.05 -8.81
CA SER A 192 -18.05 -6.38 -9.32
C SER A 192 -18.23 -7.85 -9.69
N ILE A 193 -17.14 -8.58 -9.93
CA ILE A 193 -17.14 -9.96 -10.42
C ILE A 193 -16.83 -10.99 -9.33
N GLY A 194 -16.24 -10.57 -8.21
CA GLY A 194 -15.87 -11.47 -7.11
C GLY A 194 -14.96 -10.83 -6.07
N LEU A 195 -14.69 -11.59 -5.00
CA LEU A 195 -13.58 -11.35 -4.09
C LEU A 195 -12.37 -12.14 -4.57
N THR A 196 -11.24 -11.48 -4.76
CA THR A 196 -9.96 -12.13 -5.03
C THR A 196 -8.98 -11.80 -3.91
N ALA A 197 -8.41 -12.81 -3.27
CA ALA A 197 -7.39 -12.65 -2.23
C ALA A 197 -6.05 -13.21 -2.70
N VAL A 198 -4.98 -12.49 -2.39
CA VAL A 198 -3.60 -12.90 -2.66
C VAL A 198 -2.74 -12.70 -1.43
N ILE A 199 -1.76 -13.59 -1.27
CA ILE A 199 -0.68 -13.42 -0.30
C ILE A 199 0.62 -13.17 -1.06
N LEU A 200 1.23 -12.03 -0.79
CA LEU A 200 2.54 -11.66 -1.35
C LEU A 200 3.64 -11.97 -0.35
N ASP A 201 4.76 -12.46 -0.87
CA ASP A 201 6.02 -12.48 -0.16
C ASP A 201 6.72 -11.10 -0.20
N LEU A 202 7.85 -10.96 0.50
CA LEU A 202 8.59 -9.70 0.56
C LEU A 202 9.17 -9.27 -0.80
N GLY A 203 9.33 -10.22 -1.73
CA GLY A 203 9.84 -10.05 -3.08
C GLY A 203 8.78 -9.72 -4.15
N MET A 204 7.52 -9.47 -3.76
CA MET A 204 6.37 -9.26 -4.68
C MET A 204 5.88 -10.53 -5.41
N THR A 205 6.26 -11.73 -4.96
CA THR A 205 5.74 -12.98 -5.53
C THR A 205 4.38 -13.32 -4.91
N VAL A 206 3.40 -13.66 -5.74
CA VAL A 206 2.12 -14.24 -5.28
C VAL A 206 2.39 -15.68 -4.83
N VAL A 207 2.35 -15.91 -3.53
CA VAL A 207 2.56 -17.24 -2.92
C VAL A 207 1.32 -18.10 -3.09
N HIS A 208 0.15 -17.50 -2.92
CA HIS A 208 -1.13 -18.15 -3.11
C HIS A 208 -2.20 -17.14 -3.50
N ARG A 209 -3.23 -17.63 -4.19
CA ARG A 209 -4.36 -16.85 -4.71
C ARG A 209 -5.64 -17.66 -4.55
N LEU A 210 -6.68 -17.04 -4.00
CA LEU A 210 -8.03 -17.58 -3.95
C LEU A 210 -9.01 -16.56 -4.53
N SER A 211 -10.12 -17.04 -5.09
CA SER A 211 -11.18 -16.17 -5.58
C SER A 211 -12.53 -16.84 -5.43
N GLU A 212 -13.54 -16.06 -5.09
CA GLU A 212 -14.92 -16.52 -4.95
C GLU A 212 -15.93 -15.41 -5.29
N PRO A 213 -17.18 -15.74 -5.66
CA PRO A 213 -18.20 -14.73 -5.93
C PRO A 213 -18.50 -13.87 -4.70
N VAL A 214 -18.86 -12.60 -4.90
CA VAL A 214 -19.30 -11.70 -3.82
C VAL A 214 -20.59 -12.22 -3.20
N ALA A 215 -20.69 -12.20 -1.86
CA ALA A 215 -21.93 -12.57 -1.17
C ALA A 215 -23.14 -11.78 -1.72
N SER A 216 -24.20 -12.50 -2.06
CA SER A 216 -25.38 -11.95 -2.76
C SER A 216 -26.12 -10.88 -1.95
N SER A 217 -26.10 -10.98 -0.61
CA SER A 217 -26.71 -10.01 0.29
C SER A 217 -26.04 -8.64 0.23
N ARG A 218 -24.74 -8.61 -0.12
CA ARG A 218 -23.85 -7.44 -0.10
C ARG A 218 -23.88 -6.68 1.23
N ARG A 219 -24.34 -7.31 2.32
CA ARG A 219 -24.37 -6.68 3.65
C ARG A 219 -22.96 -6.62 4.20
N LEU A 220 -22.65 -5.53 4.93
CA LEU A 220 -21.33 -5.35 5.55
C LEU A 220 -20.88 -6.58 6.34
N ASP A 221 -21.74 -7.12 7.19
CA ASP A 221 -21.37 -8.25 8.05
C ASP A 221 -21.04 -9.52 7.27
N ASP A 222 -21.79 -9.79 6.21
CA ASP A 222 -21.59 -10.96 5.35
C ASP A 222 -20.29 -10.80 4.55
N ILE A 223 -20.05 -9.63 3.96
CA ILE A 223 -18.82 -9.33 3.21
C ILE A 223 -17.59 -9.32 4.12
N ALA A 224 -17.68 -8.74 5.32
CA ALA A 224 -16.57 -8.72 6.27
C ALA A 224 -16.24 -10.13 6.77
N THR A 225 -17.25 -10.99 6.95
CA THR A 225 -17.06 -12.41 7.28
C THR A 225 -16.40 -13.14 6.11
N GLN A 226 -16.88 -12.90 4.89
CA GLN A 226 -16.33 -13.48 3.68
C GLN A 226 -14.84 -13.13 3.48
N ILE A 227 -14.48 -11.85 3.61
CA ILE A 227 -13.09 -11.39 3.53
C ILE A 227 -12.21 -12.09 4.58
N TYR A 228 -12.71 -12.21 5.82
CA TYR A 228 -11.98 -12.87 6.89
C TYR A 228 -11.76 -14.36 6.60
N SER A 229 -12.82 -15.09 6.23
CA SER A 229 -12.73 -16.51 5.88
C SER A 229 -11.78 -16.75 4.70
N LEU A 230 -11.84 -15.90 3.67
CA LEU A 230 -10.96 -15.99 2.51
C LEU A 230 -9.49 -15.77 2.91
N ALA A 231 -9.20 -14.82 3.80
CA ALA A 231 -7.85 -14.60 4.33
C ALA A 231 -7.35 -15.79 5.19
N GLU A 232 -8.23 -16.42 5.99
CA GLU A 232 -7.86 -17.63 6.76
C GLU A 232 -7.56 -18.82 5.84
N ASN A 233 -8.41 -19.07 4.84
CA ASN A 233 -8.21 -20.14 3.86
C ASN A 233 -6.90 -19.93 3.08
N LEU A 234 -6.66 -18.70 2.64
CA LEU A 234 -5.44 -18.32 1.94
C LEU A 234 -4.18 -18.63 2.75
N LEU A 235 -4.18 -18.34 4.06
CA LEU A 235 -3.06 -18.66 4.95
C LEU A 235 -2.86 -20.16 5.13
N ASN A 236 -3.95 -20.91 5.32
CA ASN A 236 -3.91 -22.34 5.53
C ASN A 236 -3.37 -23.06 4.29
N ASP A 237 -3.87 -22.68 3.11
CA ASP A 237 -3.46 -23.26 1.83
C ASP A 237 -2.02 -22.90 1.47
N ALA A 238 -1.61 -21.66 1.75
CA ALA A 238 -0.23 -21.21 1.58
C ALA A 238 0.73 -21.76 2.64
N LYS A 239 0.22 -22.34 3.74
CA LYS A 239 0.99 -22.78 4.92
C LYS A 239 1.86 -21.67 5.52
N VAL A 240 1.34 -20.45 5.54
CA VAL A 240 2.04 -19.28 6.07
C VAL A 240 1.65 -19.06 7.53
N ASP A 241 2.65 -18.86 8.39
CA ASP A 241 2.43 -18.44 9.78
C ASP A 241 1.83 -17.03 9.82
N PRO A 242 0.62 -16.84 10.41
CA PRO A 242 0.00 -15.53 10.57
C PRO A 242 0.87 -14.49 11.29
N ALA A 243 1.86 -14.92 12.08
CA ALA A 243 2.80 -14.03 12.76
C ALA A 243 3.80 -13.34 11.82
N LEU A 244 4.01 -13.87 10.61
CA LEU A 244 4.86 -13.27 9.57
C LEU A 244 4.11 -12.28 8.67
N VAL A 245 2.78 -12.26 8.75
CA VAL A 245 1.93 -11.34 7.98
C VAL A 245 1.98 -9.95 8.58
N GLN A 246 2.33 -8.97 7.76
CA GLN A 246 2.50 -7.57 8.17
C GLN A 246 1.19 -6.79 8.22
N GLY A 247 0.13 -7.29 7.57
CA GLY A 247 -1.14 -6.61 7.49
C GLY A 247 -2.07 -7.19 6.42
N LEU A 248 -3.28 -6.64 6.38
CA LEU A 248 -4.30 -6.92 5.37
C LEU A 248 -4.78 -5.59 4.75
N CYS A 249 -4.83 -5.54 3.42
CA CYS A 249 -5.48 -4.43 2.73
C CYS A 249 -6.64 -4.94 1.89
N VAL A 250 -7.75 -4.19 1.89
CA VAL A 250 -8.89 -4.44 1.02
C VAL A 250 -9.01 -3.31 0.00
N SER A 251 -9.01 -3.64 -1.29
CA SER A 251 -9.42 -2.70 -2.33
C SER A 251 -10.92 -2.78 -2.60
N VAL A 252 -11.54 -1.63 -2.82
CA VAL A 252 -12.97 -1.49 -3.09
C VAL A 252 -13.18 -0.54 -4.29
N PRO A 253 -14.08 -0.86 -5.23
CA PRO A 253 -14.45 0.00 -6.35
C PRO A 253 -15.40 1.09 -5.86
N GLY A 254 -14.83 2.12 -5.24
CA GLY A 254 -15.58 3.24 -4.67
C GLY A 254 -14.69 4.29 -4.02
N LEU A 255 -15.35 5.31 -3.46
CA LEU A 255 -14.69 6.35 -2.67
C LEU A 255 -14.43 5.84 -1.26
N VAL A 256 -13.16 5.91 -0.84
CA VAL A 256 -12.71 5.46 0.48
C VAL A 256 -12.03 6.63 1.17
N ASP A 257 -12.48 6.97 2.39
CA ASP A 257 -11.84 8.03 3.17
C ASP A 257 -10.53 7.57 3.81
N ARG A 258 -9.74 8.52 4.34
CA ARG A 258 -8.48 8.21 5.04
C ARG A 258 -8.64 7.35 6.29
N LYS A 259 -9.85 7.23 6.84
CA LYS A 259 -10.14 6.37 8.00
C LYS A 259 -10.47 4.94 7.58
N GLY A 260 -10.56 4.66 6.27
CA GLY A 260 -10.93 3.38 5.71
C GLY A 260 -12.43 3.10 5.74
N ASN A 261 -13.27 4.14 5.78
CA ASN A 261 -14.70 4.01 5.53
C ASN A 261 -14.96 4.07 4.03
N VAL A 262 -15.85 3.20 3.55
CA VAL A 262 -16.34 3.24 2.16
C VAL A 262 -17.46 4.27 2.11
N VAL A 263 -17.14 5.46 1.63
CA VAL A 263 -18.08 6.59 1.52
C VAL A 263 -19.18 6.28 0.52
N VAL A 264 -18.79 5.76 -0.65
CA VAL A 264 -19.75 5.25 -1.63
C VAL A 264 -19.13 4.15 -2.47
N ALA A 265 -19.85 3.04 -2.62
CA ALA A 265 -19.53 1.97 -3.58
C ALA A 265 -20.84 1.53 -4.24
N PRO A 266 -21.19 2.08 -5.42
CA PRO A 266 -22.49 1.88 -6.04
C PRO A 266 -22.83 0.40 -6.31
N PHE A 267 -21.85 -0.39 -6.75
CA PHE A 267 -22.03 -1.83 -7.00
C PHE A 267 -22.48 -2.58 -5.74
N LEU A 268 -21.93 -2.22 -4.58
CA LEU A 268 -22.26 -2.81 -3.29
C LEU A 268 -23.53 -2.20 -2.66
N GLN A 269 -24.06 -1.12 -3.26
CA GLN A 269 -25.12 -0.28 -2.69
C GLN A 269 -24.73 0.29 -1.32
N TRP A 270 -23.44 0.53 -1.11
CA TRP A 270 -22.90 1.04 0.15
C TRP A 270 -22.84 2.56 0.17
N ARG A 271 -23.17 3.13 1.33
CA ARG A 271 -22.96 4.53 1.68
C ARG A 271 -22.48 4.61 3.13
N ASP A 272 -21.38 5.32 3.35
CA ASP A 272 -20.77 5.55 4.67
C ASP A 272 -20.55 4.27 5.50
N VAL A 273 -20.04 3.21 4.85
CA VAL A 273 -19.87 1.90 5.46
C VAL A 273 -18.49 1.78 6.15
N PRO A 274 -18.44 1.47 7.46
CA PRO A 274 -17.18 1.42 8.22
C PRO A 274 -16.46 0.07 8.07
N LEU A 275 -16.12 -0.31 6.83
CA LEU A 275 -15.53 -1.62 6.52
C LEU A 275 -14.27 -1.94 7.34
N ARG A 276 -13.35 -0.97 7.48
CA ARG A 276 -12.12 -1.15 8.27
C ARG A 276 -12.42 -1.57 9.71
N LYS A 277 -13.41 -0.93 10.33
CA LYS A 277 -13.81 -1.21 11.71
C LYS A 277 -14.42 -2.61 11.81
N ALA A 278 -15.34 -2.95 10.91
CA ALA A 278 -15.99 -4.26 10.88
C ALA A 278 -14.99 -5.41 10.70
N LEU A 279 -13.94 -5.21 9.91
CA LEU A 279 -12.84 -6.18 9.76
C LEU A 279 -11.95 -6.22 11.00
N ALA A 280 -11.60 -5.07 11.59
CA ALA A 280 -10.78 -5.00 12.80
C ALA A 280 -11.42 -5.70 14.01
N GLU A 281 -12.74 -5.70 14.09
CA GLU A 281 -13.50 -6.40 15.14
C GLU A 281 -13.57 -7.92 14.91
N ARG A 282 -13.43 -8.39 13.66
CA ARG A 282 -13.54 -9.81 13.27
C ARG A 282 -12.20 -10.52 13.20
N ILE A 283 -11.18 -9.85 12.67
CA ILE A 283 -9.86 -10.45 12.48
C ILE A 283 -9.20 -10.66 13.84
N ARG A 284 -8.99 -11.93 14.21
CA ARG A 284 -8.35 -12.32 15.46
C ARG A 284 -6.86 -11.96 15.53
N TYR A 285 -6.22 -11.74 14.39
CA TYR A 285 -4.82 -11.35 14.30
C TYR A 285 -4.64 -9.84 14.55
N ARG A 286 -3.51 -9.46 15.13
CA ARG A 286 -3.17 -8.04 15.40
C ARG A 286 -2.60 -7.34 14.17
N TRP A 287 -3.23 -7.54 13.03
CA TRP A 287 -2.81 -6.97 11.76
C TRP A 287 -3.30 -5.52 11.60
N PRO A 288 -2.46 -4.61 11.09
CA PRO A 288 -2.93 -3.38 10.47
C PRO A 288 -3.90 -3.72 9.33
N ILE A 289 -5.04 -3.03 9.30
CA ILE A 289 -6.06 -3.17 8.26
C ILE A 289 -6.20 -1.84 7.54
N THR A 290 -6.02 -1.86 6.23
CA THR A 290 -6.19 -0.68 5.37
C THR A 290 -7.28 -0.96 4.34
N ILE A 291 -8.08 0.05 4.02
CA ILE A 291 -9.05 -0.01 2.92
C ILE A 291 -8.63 1.04 1.90
N ARG A 292 -8.61 0.69 0.61
CA ARG A 292 -8.22 1.59 -0.47
C ARG A 292 -9.16 1.49 -1.65
N ASN A 293 -9.17 2.52 -2.47
CA ASN A 293 -9.73 2.45 -3.81
C ASN A 293 -8.92 1.43 -4.66
N ASP A 294 -9.59 0.76 -5.58
CA ASP A 294 -9.01 -0.27 -6.43
C ASP A 294 -7.99 0.24 -7.44
N ALA A 295 -8.22 1.39 -8.07
CA ALA A 295 -7.22 2.02 -8.94
C ALA A 295 -5.97 2.44 -8.15
N VAL A 296 -6.13 2.94 -6.92
CA VAL A 296 -5.00 3.26 -6.04
C VAL A 296 -4.21 2.03 -5.63
N ALA A 297 -4.91 0.95 -5.29
CA ALA A 297 -4.27 -0.33 -5.00
C ALA A 297 -3.48 -0.82 -6.21
N PHE A 298 -4.12 -0.89 -7.37
CA PHE A 298 -3.51 -1.33 -8.62
C PHE A 298 -2.27 -0.48 -8.98
N ALA A 299 -2.35 0.85 -8.86
CA ALA A 299 -1.21 1.73 -9.12
C ALA A 299 -0.04 1.45 -8.16
N THR A 300 -0.33 1.00 -6.94
CA THR A 300 0.71 0.59 -5.99
C THR A 300 1.43 -0.68 -6.44
N ALA A 301 0.74 -1.64 -7.08
CA ALA A 301 1.39 -2.82 -7.67
C ALA A 301 2.38 -2.40 -8.78
N GLU A 302 1.93 -1.54 -9.70
CA GLU A 302 2.73 -1.04 -10.82
C GLU A 302 3.92 -0.21 -10.36
N ARG A 303 3.72 0.66 -9.35
CA ARG A 303 4.79 1.41 -8.73
C ARG A 303 5.82 0.49 -8.07
N ALA A 304 5.37 -0.54 -7.36
CA ALA A 304 6.24 -1.43 -6.60
C ALA A 304 7.24 -2.22 -7.47
N ILE A 305 6.93 -2.40 -8.76
CA ILE A 305 7.77 -3.09 -9.74
C ILE A 305 8.53 -2.13 -10.68
N SER A 306 8.22 -0.83 -10.63
CA SER A 306 8.90 0.20 -11.43
C SER A 306 10.40 0.18 -11.19
N ARG A 307 11.19 0.61 -12.18
CA ARG A 307 12.66 0.70 -12.07
C ARG A 307 13.11 1.73 -11.03
N ASN A 308 12.35 2.81 -10.83
CA ASN A 308 12.62 3.82 -9.80
C ASN A 308 11.31 4.21 -9.08
N PRO A 309 10.76 3.38 -8.17
CA PRO A 309 9.48 3.55 -7.48
C PRO A 309 9.38 4.83 -6.67
N ASP A 310 10.53 5.43 -6.33
CA ASP A 310 10.63 6.64 -5.52
C ASP A 310 10.68 7.91 -6.37
N SER A 311 10.81 7.79 -7.69
CA SER A 311 10.79 8.91 -8.64
C SER A 311 9.82 8.64 -9.81
N ASP A 312 8.96 7.64 -9.68
CA ASP A 312 8.02 7.25 -10.74
C ASP A 312 6.95 8.33 -10.88
N ASN A 313 6.69 8.74 -12.12
CA ASN A 313 5.60 9.65 -12.49
C ASN A 313 4.68 8.88 -13.44
N MET A 314 3.61 8.31 -12.89
CA MET A 314 2.75 7.36 -13.60
C MET A 314 1.28 7.73 -13.43
N LEU A 315 0.54 7.71 -14.53
CA LEU A 315 -0.92 7.65 -14.50
C LEU A 315 -1.37 6.19 -14.69
N LEU A 316 -2.10 5.63 -13.73
CA LEU A 316 -2.87 4.41 -13.95
C LEU A 316 -4.26 4.77 -14.44
N VAL A 317 -4.70 4.14 -15.54
CA VAL A 317 -6.08 4.16 -16.01
C VAL A 317 -6.65 2.74 -15.92
N LEU A 318 -7.65 2.56 -15.06
CA LEU A 318 -8.30 1.28 -14.83
C LEU A 318 -9.57 1.18 -15.70
N LEU A 319 -9.48 0.47 -16.82
CA LEU A 319 -10.54 0.25 -17.79
C LEU A 319 -11.32 -1.03 -17.44
N LYS A 320 -12.45 -0.88 -16.74
CA LYS A 320 -13.33 -1.97 -16.28
C LYS A 320 -14.78 -1.71 -16.71
N ASP A 321 -15.76 -2.25 -15.97
CA ASP A 321 -17.18 -1.86 -16.12
C ASP A 321 -17.34 -0.33 -16.16
N GLY A 322 -16.63 0.32 -15.23
CA GLY A 322 -16.41 1.76 -15.18
C GLY A 322 -14.98 2.17 -15.53
N LEU A 323 -14.61 3.39 -15.16
CA LEU A 323 -13.30 3.98 -15.45
C LEU A 323 -12.69 4.59 -14.18
N GLY A 324 -11.63 3.96 -13.67
CA GLY A 324 -10.90 4.41 -12.48
C GLY A 324 -9.54 5.01 -12.83
N GLY A 325 -8.97 5.76 -11.89
CA GLY A 325 -7.65 6.35 -12.05
C GLY A 325 -6.87 6.48 -10.77
N ALA A 326 -5.55 6.49 -10.89
CA ALA A 326 -4.67 6.89 -9.82
C ALA A 326 -3.39 7.50 -10.40
N ILE A 327 -2.81 8.45 -9.67
CA ILE A 327 -1.56 9.10 -10.08
C ILE A 327 -0.50 8.80 -9.04
N VAL A 328 0.67 8.40 -9.53
CA VAL A 328 1.91 8.37 -8.79
C VAL A 328 2.73 9.57 -9.25
N GLN A 329 3.10 10.43 -8.30
CA GLN A 329 3.95 11.59 -8.54
C GLN A 329 5.15 11.52 -7.60
N ASN A 330 6.36 11.57 -8.13
CA ASN A 330 7.60 11.37 -7.36
C ASN A 330 7.53 10.13 -6.46
N GLY A 331 7.02 9.02 -7.00
CA GLY A 331 6.89 7.76 -6.27
C GLY A 331 5.86 7.74 -5.15
N GLN A 332 5.02 8.78 -5.01
CA GLN A 332 3.95 8.86 -4.03
C GLN A 332 2.59 8.86 -4.71
N ILE A 333 1.60 8.19 -4.11
CA ILE A 333 0.23 8.25 -4.60
C ILE A 333 -0.31 9.66 -4.33
N PHE A 334 -0.83 10.32 -5.36
CA PHE A 334 -1.55 11.58 -5.22
C PHE A 334 -2.96 11.31 -4.66
N GLU A 335 -3.15 11.56 -3.37
CA GLU A 335 -4.43 11.27 -2.68
C GLU A 335 -5.43 12.45 -2.71
N GLY A 336 -4.96 13.66 -3.04
CA GLY A 336 -5.76 14.89 -2.91
C GLY A 336 -6.09 15.24 -1.46
N ALA A 337 -6.96 16.25 -1.27
CA ALA A 337 -7.26 16.80 0.05
C ALA A 337 -7.95 15.79 1.01
N HIS A 338 -8.78 14.91 0.46
CA HIS A 338 -9.65 14.01 1.24
C HIS A 338 -9.42 12.52 0.97
N GLY A 339 -8.51 12.16 0.06
CA GLY A 339 -8.34 10.77 -0.40
C GLY A 339 -9.12 10.40 -1.66
N TYR A 340 -9.72 11.39 -2.34
CA TYR A 340 -10.62 11.20 -3.50
C TYR A 340 -10.04 11.75 -4.81
N ALA A 341 -8.73 11.88 -4.90
CA ALA A 341 -8.13 12.38 -6.14
C ALA A 341 -8.29 11.38 -7.29
N VAL A 342 -8.27 11.91 -8.51
CA VAL A 342 -8.20 11.14 -9.77
C VAL A 342 -9.47 10.31 -10.06
N GLU A 343 -10.64 10.88 -9.79
CA GLU A 343 -11.94 10.36 -10.25
C GLU A 343 -12.15 10.60 -11.76
N LEU A 344 -11.24 10.06 -12.58
CA LEU A 344 -11.17 10.36 -14.01
C LEU A 344 -12.39 9.86 -14.80
N GLY A 345 -13.10 8.84 -14.31
CA GLY A 345 -14.35 8.36 -14.89
C GLY A 345 -15.43 9.43 -14.91
N HIS A 346 -15.41 10.35 -13.94
CA HIS A 346 -16.36 11.44 -13.80
C HIS A 346 -15.95 12.72 -14.54
N MET A 347 -14.80 12.73 -15.23
CA MET A 347 -14.42 13.86 -16.08
C MET A 347 -15.51 14.14 -17.13
N VAL A 348 -15.94 15.38 -17.23
CA VAL A 348 -16.90 15.83 -18.24
C VAL A 348 -16.17 15.99 -19.57
N MET A 349 -16.48 15.12 -20.52
CA MET A 349 -15.81 15.07 -21.82
C MET A 349 -16.56 15.84 -22.90
N ALA A 350 -17.89 15.86 -22.82
CA ALA A 350 -18.75 16.55 -23.76
C ALA A 350 -20.12 16.83 -23.12
N GLN A 351 -20.91 17.69 -23.77
CA GLN A 351 -22.34 17.81 -23.50
C GLN A 351 -23.10 16.84 -24.38
N GLN A 352 -24.16 16.22 -23.86
CA GLN A 352 -25.05 15.41 -24.68
C GLN A 352 -25.77 16.30 -25.70
N PRO A 353 -25.75 15.96 -27.01
CA PRO A 353 -26.47 16.73 -28.01
C PRO A 353 -27.97 16.86 -27.65
N GLY A 354 -28.48 18.09 -27.62
CA GLY A 354 -29.89 18.36 -27.30
C GLY A 354 -30.29 18.15 -25.84
N SER A 355 -29.34 18.00 -24.92
CA SER A 355 -29.57 17.76 -23.50
C SER A 355 -28.61 18.59 -22.64
N ALA A 356 -29.04 19.01 -21.45
CA ALA A 356 -28.16 19.66 -20.47
C ALA A 356 -27.30 18.67 -19.67
N ARG A 357 -27.35 17.36 -20.01
CA ARG A 357 -26.58 16.33 -19.34
C ARG A 357 -25.17 16.24 -19.93
N SER A 358 -24.17 16.17 -19.06
CA SER A 358 -22.79 15.88 -19.44
C SER A 358 -22.59 14.41 -19.81
N GLN A 359 -21.71 14.14 -20.77
CA GLN A 359 -21.12 12.82 -21.00
C GLN A 359 -19.82 12.74 -20.20
N SER A 360 -19.76 11.73 -19.33
CA SER A 360 -18.57 11.45 -18.53
C SER A 360 -17.57 10.59 -19.31
N PHE A 361 -16.30 10.61 -18.92
CA PHE A 361 -15.29 9.77 -19.56
C PHE A 361 -15.63 8.29 -19.42
N GLU A 362 -16.13 7.85 -18.25
CA GLU A 362 -16.59 6.48 -18.03
C GLU A 362 -17.67 6.07 -19.01
N THR A 363 -18.70 6.90 -19.20
CA THR A 363 -19.80 6.59 -20.13
C THR A 363 -19.36 6.48 -21.59
N LEU A 364 -18.25 7.11 -21.97
CA LEU A 364 -17.74 7.13 -23.33
C LEU A 364 -16.60 6.12 -23.58
N ALA A 365 -15.92 5.66 -22.54
CA ALA A 365 -14.74 4.81 -22.64
C ALA A 365 -14.81 3.49 -21.85
N GLY A 366 -15.83 3.31 -21.01
CA GLY A 366 -16.05 2.11 -20.20
C GLY A 366 -16.70 0.96 -20.98
N PHE A 367 -16.95 -0.14 -20.27
CA PHE A 367 -17.33 -1.43 -20.88
C PHE A 367 -18.67 -1.41 -21.60
N ALA A 368 -19.62 -0.61 -21.11
CA ALA A 368 -20.97 -0.51 -21.68
C ALA A 368 -20.96 -0.14 -23.18
N ARG A 369 -19.91 0.51 -23.67
CA ARG A 369 -19.72 0.83 -25.09
C ARG A 369 -19.62 -0.40 -25.98
N PHE A 370 -19.12 -1.51 -25.45
CA PHE A 370 -18.90 -2.74 -26.19
C PHE A 370 -19.99 -3.80 -25.98
N SER A 371 -20.96 -3.56 -25.09
CA SER A 371 -21.92 -4.59 -24.67
C SER A 371 -22.78 -5.13 -25.82
N THR A 372 -23.04 -4.33 -26.85
CA THR A 372 -23.84 -4.73 -28.03
C THR A 372 -23.10 -5.70 -28.95
N PHE A 373 -21.77 -5.77 -28.86
CA PHE A 373 -20.93 -6.66 -29.67
C PHE A 373 -20.67 -8.01 -28.98
N LEU A 374 -21.16 -8.17 -27.75
CA LEU A 374 -20.87 -9.35 -26.94
C LEU A 374 -21.96 -10.41 -27.05
N PRO A 375 -21.57 -11.70 -27.03
CA PRO A 375 -22.51 -12.78 -26.78
C PRO A 375 -23.25 -12.57 -25.44
N GLN A 376 -24.52 -12.95 -25.38
CA GLN A 376 -25.31 -12.82 -24.16
C GLN A 376 -24.72 -13.66 -23.01
N GLY A 377 -24.76 -13.09 -21.80
CA GLY A 377 -24.36 -13.77 -20.56
C GLY A 377 -22.88 -13.70 -20.21
N MET A 378 -22.05 -13.00 -21.00
CA MET A 378 -20.64 -12.80 -20.67
C MET A 378 -20.44 -11.68 -19.65
N SER A 379 -19.54 -11.91 -18.69
CA SER A 379 -19.00 -10.87 -17.81
C SER A 379 -18.11 -9.89 -18.59
N ALA A 380 -17.70 -8.79 -17.94
CA ALA A 380 -16.83 -7.82 -18.57
C ALA A 380 -15.45 -8.34 -18.95
N ASP A 381 -14.88 -9.23 -18.13
CA ASP A 381 -13.59 -9.85 -18.45
C ASP A 381 -13.68 -10.84 -19.59
N GLU A 382 -14.70 -11.72 -19.57
CA GLU A 382 -14.95 -12.69 -20.64
C GLU A 382 -15.24 -11.98 -21.96
N GLY A 383 -16.07 -10.93 -21.94
CA GLY A 383 -16.41 -10.16 -23.12
C GLY A 383 -15.21 -9.43 -23.72
N ALA A 384 -14.41 -8.75 -22.88
CA ALA A 384 -13.20 -8.07 -23.32
C ALA A 384 -12.17 -9.06 -23.89
N GLN A 385 -12.00 -10.22 -23.26
CA GLN A 385 -11.14 -11.29 -23.77
C GLN A 385 -11.65 -11.83 -25.12
N TRP A 386 -12.95 -12.09 -25.22
CA TRP A 386 -13.57 -12.57 -26.45
C TRP A 386 -13.36 -11.57 -27.61
N LEU A 387 -13.66 -10.28 -27.39
CA LEU A 387 -13.43 -9.21 -28.37
C LEU A 387 -11.96 -9.08 -28.76
N ALA A 388 -11.05 -9.16 -27.78
CA ALA A 388 -9.61 -9.08 -28.03
C ALA A 388 -9.12 -10.22 -28.94
N SER A 389 -9.69 -11.42 -28.79
CA SER A 389 -9.31 -12.61 -29.57
C SER A 389 -9.81 -12.61 -31.02
N GLN A 390 -10.78 -11.76 -31.37
CA GLN A 390 -11.29 -11.67 -32.73
C GLN A 390 -10.21 -11.18 -33.70
N ARG A 391 -9.93 -11.97 -34.75
CA ARG A 391 -8.98 -11.61 -35.82
C ARG A 391 -9.61 -10.77 -36.92
N VAL A 392 -10.85 -11.10 -37.28
CA VAL A 392 -11.65 -10.36 -38.24
C VAL A 392 -12.72 -9.63 -37.45
N LEU A 393 -12.80 -8.32 -37.61
CA LEU A 393 -13.76 -7.46 -36.93
C LEU A 393 -14.83 -7.07 -37.95
N SER A 394 -16.08 -6.94 -37.50
CA SER A 394 -17.11 -6.34 -38.34
C SER A 394 -16.79 -4.86 -38.61
N GLU A 395 -17.41 -4.28 -39.63
CA GLU A 395 -17.24 -2.84 -39.92
C GLU A 395 -17.71 -2.00 -38.74
N GLU A 396 -18.82 -2.40 -38.09
CA GLU A 396 -19.39 -1.72 -36.93
C GLU A 396 -18.45 -1.76 -35.72
N LEU A 397 -17.89 -2.93 -35.39
CA LEU A 397 -16.94 -3.05 -34.27
C LEU A 397 -15.64 -2.30 -34.57
N THR A 398 -15.22 -2.25 -35.83
CA THR A 398 -14.05 -1.47 -36.25
C THR A 398 -14.29 0.02 -36.06
N ALA A 399 -15.46 0.53 -36.46
CA ALA A 399 -15.85 1.92 -36.23
C ALA A 399 -15.92 2.23 -34.73
N GLU A 400 -16.52 1.35 -33.93
CA GLU A 400 -16.63 1.52 -32.48
C GLU A 400 -15.25 1.63 -31.80
N LEU A 401 -14.28 0.81 -32.22
CA LEU A 401 -12.91 0.86 -31.72
C LEU A 401 -12.19 2.16 -32.12
N GLN A 402 -12.44 2.67 -33.33
CA GLN A 402 -11.87 3.95 -33.77
C GLN A 402 -12.41 5.11 -32.93
N ASP A 403 -13.73 5.14 -32.72
CA ASP A 403 -14.35 6.17 -31.87
C ASP A 403 -13.88 6.04 -30.41
N TRP A 404 -13.74 4.82 -29.90
CA TRP A 404 -13.17 4.58 -28.58
C TRP A 404 -11.72 5.09 -28.47
N SER A 405 -10.91 4.91 -29.52
CA SER A 405 -9.55 5.45 -29.59
C SER A 405 -9.54 6.98 -29.49
N ASP A 406 -10.48 7.66 -30.14
CA ASP A 406 -10.56 9.12 -30.13
C ASP A 406 -11.00 9.65 -28.76
N VAL A 407 -11.97 9.00 -28.12
CA VAL A 407 -12.39 9.31 -26.74
C VAL A 407 -11.24 9.08 -25.76
N LEU A 408 -10.58 7.91 -25.82
CA LEU A 408 -9.47 7.57 -24.95
C LEU A 408 -8.33 8.56 -25.14
N SER A 409 -7.97 8.88 -26.39
CA SER A 409 -6.95 9.88 -26.71
C SER A 409 -7.25 11.24 -26.10
N THR A 410 -8.51 11.70 -26.19
CA THR A 410 -8.94 12.97 -25.61
C THR A 410 -8.78 12.99 -24.10
N GLY A 411 -9.23 11.94 -23.41
CA GLY A 411 -9.10 11.85 -21.96
C GLY A 411 -7.64 11.76 -21.50
N LEU A 412 -6.82 10.95 -22.18
CA LEU A 412 -5.39 10.84 -21.90
C LEU A 412 -4.65 12.14 -22.19
N LEU A 413 -5.02 12.89 -23.23
CA LEU A 413 -4.44 14.20 -23.54
C LEU A 413 -4.72 15.21 -22.42
N ASN A 414 -5.97 15.29 -21.95
CA ASN A 414 -6.35 16.13 -20.81
C ASN A 414 -5.53 15.78 -19.56
N LEU A 415 -5.40 14.49 -19.25
CA LEU A 415 -4.64 14.04 -18.09
C LEU A 415 -3.14 14.28 -18.25
N THR A 416 -2.61 14.20 -19.47
CA THR A 416 -1.21 14.53 -19.78
C THR A 416 -0.95 16.01 -19.51
N TYR A 417 -1.84 16.90 -19.94
CA TYR A 417 -1.68 18.33 -19.66
C TYR A 417 -1.80 18.70 -18.19
N LEU A 418 -2.63 17.99 -17.43
CA LEU A 418 -2.84 18.28 -16.01
C LEU A 418 -1.75 17.73 -15.10
N PHE A 419 -1.16 16.59 -15.45
CA PHE A 419 -0.31 15.82 -14.54
C PHE A 419 1.08 15.50 -15.08
N ASP A 420 1.33 15.70 -16.37
CA ASP A 420 2.61 15.45 -17.03
C ASP A 420 3.25 14.11 -16.64
N PRO A 421 2.55 12.97 -16.80
CA PRO A 421 3.10 11.67 -16.42
C PRO A 421 4.23 11.25 -17.39
N GLU A 422 5.23 10.53 -16.90
CA GLU A 422 6.24 9.91 -17.76
C GLU A 422 5.66 8.70 -18.51
N ARG A 423 4.76 7.96 -17.84
CA ARG A 423 4.09 6.79 -18.40
C ARG A 423 2.62 6.69 -17.98
N ILE A 424 1.82 6.12 -18.86
CA ILE A 424 0.42 5.78 -18.66
C ILE A 424 0.31 4.26 -18.67
N VAL A 425 -0.18 3.69 -17.58
CA VAL A 425 -0.44 2.25 -17.47
C VAL A 425 -1.93 2.00 -17.57
N LEU A 426 -2.32 1.20 -18.55
CA LEU A 426 -3.69 0.75 -18.75
C LEU A 426 -3.88 -0.60 -18.04
N GLY A 427 -4.83 -0.64 -17.11
CA GLY A 427 -5.24 -1.85 -16.41
C GLY A 427 -6.71 -2.18 -16.60
N GLY A 428 -7.14 -3.29 -16.00
CA GLY A 428 -8.52 -3.77 -16.06
C GLY A 428 -8.85 -4.50 -17.36
N PRO A 429 -9.99 -5.21 -17.44
CA PRO A 429 -10.26 -6.12 -18.54
C PRO A 429 -10.23 -5.50 -19.95
N LEU A 430 -10.73 -4.27 -20.10
CA LEU A 430 -10.82 -3.59 -21.39
C LEU A 430 -9.46 -3.17 -21.95
N CYS A 431 -8.41 -3.10 -21.13
CA CYS A 431 -7.08 -2.75 -21.61
C CYS A 431 -6.58 -3.72 -22.70
N ARG A 432 -7.11 -4.95 -22.76
CA ARG A 432 -6.81 -5.94 -23.81
C ARG A 432 -7.17 -5.43 -25.21
N LEU A 433 -8.22 -4.62 -25.34
CA LEU A 433 -8.65 -4.03 -26.60
C LEU A 433 -7.73 -2.92 -27.07
N PHE A 434 -6.92 -2.34 -26.17
CA PHE A 434 -5.97 -1.27 -26.51
C PHE A 434 -5.03 -1.68 -27.65
N THR A 435 -4.62 -2.95 -27.71
CA THR A 435 -3.75 -3.48 -28.77
C THR A 435 -4.31 -3.25 -30.18
N LYS A 436 -5.64 -3.17 -30.34
CA LYS A 436 -6.32 -2.92 -31.63
C LYS A 436 -6.29 -1.44 -32.02
N ILE A 437 -6.09 -0.53 -31.06
CA ILE A 437 -6.16 0.93 -31.24
C ILE A 437 -4.87 1.67 -30.84
N GLU A 438 -3.84 0.94 -30.42
CA GLU A 438 -2.62 1.50 -29.83
C GLU A 438 -1.92 2.48 -30.77
N ALA A 439 -1.72 2.09 -32.03
CA ALA A 439 -1.02 2.92 -33.01
C ALA A 439 -1.77 4.24 -33.30
N ARG A 440 -3.11 4.19 -33.35
CA ARG A 440 -3.95 5.38 -33.53
C ARG A 440 -3.86 6.26 -32.29
N THR A 441 -4.06 5.69 -31.11
CA THR A 441 -4.05 6.43 -29.83
C THR A 441 -2.72 7.15 -29.61
N LYS A 442 -1.59 6.45 -29.81
CA LYS A 442 -0.24 7.06 -29.69
C LYS A 442 -0.02 8.19 -30.69
N ARG A 443 -0.48 8.03 -31.94
CA ARG A 443 -0.40 9.07 -32.97
C ARG A 443 -1.25 10.28 -32.64
N THR A 444 -2.48 10.06 -32.18
CA THR A 444 -3.41 11.13 -31.79
C THR A 444 -2.85 11.92 -30.61
N LEU A 445 -2.33 11.27 -29.57
CA LEU A 445 -1.65 11.98 -28.48
C LEU A 445 -0.48 12.81 -29.00
N ALA A 446 0.46 12.19 -29.70
CA ALA A 446 1.68 12.88 -30.15
C ALA A 446 1.41 14.08 -31.07
N SER A 447 0.39 14.02 -31.91
CA SER A 447 0.03 15.10 -32.83
C SER A 447 -0.74 16.26 -32.19
N ASN A 448 -1.35 16.05 -31.02
CA ASN A 448 -2.15 17.06 -30.32
C ASN A 448 -1.46 17.66 -29.10
N LEU A 449 -0.24 17.23 -28.78
CA LEU A 449 0.57 17.79 -27.70
C LEU A 449 1.20 19.12 -28.11
N LEU A 450 1.17 20.09 -27.19
CA LEU A 450 1.88 21.37 -27.35
C LEU A 450 3.39 21.14 -27.48
N HIS A 451 4.05 22.02 -28.23
CA HIS A 451 5.51 22.01 -28.35
C HIS A 451 6.16 22.06 -26.95
N GLY A 452 7.09 21.14 -26.71
CA GLY A 452 7.78 20.98 -25.43
C GLY A 452 7.31 19.79 -24.60
N PHE A 453 6.05 19.35 -24.75
CA PHE A 453 5.57 18.11 -24.13
C PHE A 453 6.19 16.90 -24.82
N ARG A 454 6.58 15.90 -24.03
CA ARG A 454 6.97 14.59 -24.54
C ARG A 454 5.77 13.65 -24.40
N PRO A 455 5.39 12.89 -25.45
CA PRO A 455 4.32 11.92 -25.32
C PRO A 455 4.69 10.88 -24.26
N PRO A 456 3.82 10.61 -23.26
CA PRO A 456 4.07 9.56 -22.28
C PRO A 456 4.12 8.19 -22.96
N THR A 457 4.91 7.26 -22.40
CA THR A 457 4.79 5.86 -22.85
C THR A 457 3.44 5.31 -22.40
N ILE A 458 2.78 4.55 -23.28
CA ILE A 458 1.52 3.87 -22.93
C ILE A 458 1.80 2.38 -22.90
N GLU A 459 1.51 1.76 -21.75
CA GLU A 459 1.80 0.37 -21.46
C GLU A 459 0.53 -0.32 -20.95
N VAL A 460 0.36 -1.60 -21.28
CA VAL A 460 -0.68 -2.44 -20.69
C VAL A 460 -0.07 -3.19 -19.50
N THR A 461 -0.77 -3.18 -18.37
CA THR A 461 -0.33 -3.86 -17.16
C THR A 461 -0.05 -5.35 -17.39
N ARG A 462 0.94 -5.88 -16.65
CA ARG A 462 1.21 -7.32 -16.59
C ARG A 462 0.46 -8.06 -15.49
N PHE A 463 -0.23 -7.36 -14.59
CA PHE A 463 -0.91 -7.98 -13.45
C PHE A 463 -2.32 -8.52 -13.78
N GLY A 464 -2.82 -8.26 -14.99
CA GLY A 464 -4.12 -8.75 -15.43
C GLY A 464 -5.25 -8.32 -14.50
N SER A 465 -6.22 -9.21 -14.28
CA SER A 465 -7.38 -8.97 -13.40
C SER A 465 -7.02 -8.93 -11.91
N ASP A 466 -5.87 -9.48 -11.51
CA ASP A 466 -5.45 -9.56 -10.10
C ASP A 466 -4.73 -8.30 -9.61
N GLY A 467 -4.49 -7.32 -10.48
CA GLY A 467 -3.64 -6.17 -10.14
C GLY A 467 -4.12 -5.35 -8.95
N ALA A 468 -5.44 -5.26 -8.72
CA ALA A 468 -5.96 -4.60 -7.52
C ALA A 468 -5.68 -5.40 -6.24
N ALA A 469 -5.85 -6.72 -6.24
CA ALA A 469 -5.55 -7.58 -5.09
C ALA A 469 -4.04 -7.61 -4.78
N ILE A 470 -3.21 -7.75 -5.82
CA ILE A 470 -1.74 -7.66 -5.72
C ILE A 470 -1.35 -6.27 -5.20
N GLY A 471 -2.00 -5.23 -5.69
CA GLY A 471 -1.81 -3.86 -5.26
C GLY A 471 -2.15 -3.62 -3.80
N ALA A 472 -3.26 -4.19 -3.33
CA ALA A 472 -3.65 -4.15 -1.94
C ALA A 472 -2.59 -4.81 -1.04
N ALA A 473 -2.12 -6.01 -1.40
CA ALA A 473 -1.02 -6.64 -0.68
C ALA A 473 0.28 -5.81 -0.75
N ALA A 474 0.57 -5.20 -1.91
CA ALA A 474 1.72 -4.35 -2.09
C ALA A 474 1.68 -3.14 -1.14
N ILE A 475 0.53 -2.49 -0.94
CA ILE A 475 0.38 -1.38 0.03
C ILE A 475 0.91 -1.76 1.42
N ILE A 476 0.56 -2.94 1.91
CA ILE A 476 1.06 -3.42 3.21
C ILE A 476 2.57 -3.69 3.15
N ARG A 477 3.03 -4.35 2.09
CA ARG A 477 4.45 -4.67 1.90
C ARG A 477 5.32 -3.41 1.84
N GLU A 478 4.84 -2.36 1.17
CA GLU A 478 5.53 -1.09 0.97
C GLU A 478 5.85 -0.36 2.27
N GLN A 479 5.04 -0.55 3.32
CA GLN A 479 5.29 0.06 4.64
C GLN A 479 6.62 -0.37 5.26
N LEU A 480 7.16 -1.55 4.88
CA LEU A 480 8.49 -1.99 5.31
C LEU A 480 9.64 -1.24 4.62
N PHE A 481 9.37 -0.63 3.47
CA PHE A 481 10.33 0.12 2.65
C PHE A 481 10.17 1.63 2.77
N GLU A 482 9.11 2.11 3.41
CA GLU A 482 8.89 3.53 3.66
C GLU A 482 9.94 4.08 4.62
N LEU A 483 10.47 5.27 4.30
CA LEU A 483 11.26 6.02 5.26
C LEU A 483 10.29 6.74 6.20
N PRO A 484 10.58 6.78 7.51
CA PRO A 484 9.84 7.64 8.42
C PRO A 484 9.82 9.05 7.86
N GLN A 485 8.61 9.61 7.72
CA GLN A 485 8.48 11.03 7.48
C GLN A 485 9.03 11.73 8.72
N LEU A 486 10.18 12.36 8.59
CA LEU A 486 10.58 13.41 9.51
C LEU A 486 9.59 14.53 9.23
N GLU A 487 8.67 14.80 10.16
CA GLU A 487 7.92 16.06 10.12
C GLU A 487 8.97 17.16 10.01
N ALA A 488 9.07 17.77 8.83
CA ALA A 488 9.79 19.01 8.69
C ALA A 488 9.09 19.97 9.64
N ALA A 489 9.76 20.32 10.74
CA ALA A 489 9.30 21.39 11.59
C ALA A 489 8.99 22.58 10.68
N SER A 490 7.71 22.92 10.61
CA SER A 490 7.09 24.15 10.09
C SER A 490 8.02 25.09 9.31
N ARG A 491 7.73 25.28 8.02
CA ARG A 491 8.03 26.54 7.35
C ARG A 491 6.80 27.44 7.38
#